data_AF-A0A957G3F1-F1
#
_entry.id   AF-A0A957G3F1-F1
#
_cell.length_a   1.000
_cell.length_b   1.000
_cell.length_c   1.000
_cell.angle_alpha   90.00
_cell.angle_beta   90.00
_cell.angle_gamma   90.00
#
_symmetry.space_group_name_H-M   'P 1'
#
loop_
_entity.id
_entity.type
_entity.pdbx_description
1 polymer ?
#
loop_
_entity_poly.entity_id
_entity_poly.type
_entity_poly.pdbx_seq_one_letter_code
_entity_poly.pdbx_strand_id
1 'polypeptide(L)'
;IVGDGAIYYYIQDIVVAPAYQKRGVGTAILTQLCDYIRREAPPQSFIGLFSVPDAINFYRKFTFEQRDLVGLFTVREIMVPAG
;
A
#
# COMPACT_ATOMS: atom_id res chain seq x y z
N ILE A 1 3.19 -7.21 0.00
CA ILE A 1 4.04 -6.05 -0.30
C ILE A 1 4.70 -6.33 -1.63
N VAL A 2 4.70 -5.35 -2.53
CA VAL A 2 5.36 -5.41 -3.84
C VAL A 2 6.37 -4.28 -3.91
N GLY A 3 7.56 -4.52 -4.43
CA GLY A 3 8.59 -3.50 -4.46
C GLY A 3 9.77 -3.91 -5.33
N ASP A 4 10.73 -2.99 -5.45
CA ASP A 4 12.00 -3.21 -6.15
C ASP A 4 13.08 -3.84 -5.26
N GLY A 5 12.78 -4.05 -3.96
CA GLY A 5 13.74 -4.51 -2.96
C GLY A 5 14.77 -3.45 -2.57
N ALA A 6 14.58 -2.20 -3.00
CA ALA A 6 15.42 -1.06 -2.68
C ALA A 6 14.57 0.05 -2.05
N ILE A 7 14.05 0.99 -2.84
CA ILE A 7 13.44 2.23 -2.32
C ILE A 7 11.92 2.26 -2.45
N TYR A 8 11.28 1.40 -3.25
CA TYR A 8 9.84 1.44 -3.48
C TYR A 8 9.12 0.22 -2.89
N TYR A 9 8.14 0.47 -2.01
CA TYR A 9 7.30 -0.55 -1.39
C TYR A 9 5.82 -0.19 -1.49
N TYR A 10 5.02 -1.07 -2.08
CA TYR A 10 3.58 -0.96 -2.16
C TYR A 10 2.88 -2.00 -1.30
N ILE A 11 1.96 -1.53 -0.48
CA ILE A 11 0.99 -2.39 0.21
C ILE A 11 -0.23 -2.51 -0.70
N GLN A 12 -0.54 -3.75 -1.12
CA GLN A 12 -1.61 -4.04 -2.07
C GLN A 12 -2.53 -5.13 -1.54
N ASP A 13 -3.79 -5.09 -2.01
CA ASP A 13 -4.82 -6.13 -1.82
C ASP A 13 -5.04 -6.59 -0.37
N ILE A 14 -5.00 -5.66 0.58
CA ILE A 14 -5.44 -5.94 1.95
C ILE A 14 -6.96 -6.13 1.97
N VAL A 15 -7.40 -7.29 2.40
CA VAL A 15 -8.81 -7.60 2.63
C VAL A 15 -9.00 -8.30 3.97
N VAL A 16 -10.07 -7.93 4.67
CA VAL A 16 -10.56 -8.64 5.86
C VAL A 16 -11.96 -9.13 5.55
N ALA A 17 -12.17 -10.44 5.63
CA ALA A 17 -13.47 -11.04 5.40
C ALA A 17 -14.54 -10.41 6.32
N PRO A 18 -15.77 -10.15 5.85
CA PRO A 18 -16.78 -9.37 6.59
C PRO A 18 -17.01 -9.84 8.03
N ALA A 19 -17.04 -11.16 8.27
CA ALA A 19 -17.24 -11.75 9.60
C ALA A 19 -16.15 -11.38 10.63
N TYR A 20 -14.98 -10.94 10.16
CA TYR A 20 -13.81 -10.59 10.99
C TYR A 20 -13.50 -9.09 11.01
N GLN A 21 -14.29 -8.27 10.32
CA GLN A 21 -14.12 -6.82 10.32
C GLN A 21 -14.48 -6.21 11.68
N LYS A 22 -13.97 -4.99 11.95
CA LYS A 22 -14.16 -4.24 13.21
C LYS A 22 -13.65 -4.96 14.48
N ARG A 23 -12.83 -6.00 14.33
CA ARG A 23 -12.18 -6.74 15.42
C ARG A 23 -10.67 -6.49 15.52
N GLY A 24 -10.17 -5.42 14.90
CA GLY A 24 -8.74 -5.09 14.88
C GLY A 24 -7.88 -5.92 13.92
N VAL A 25 -8.46 -6.88 13.18
CA VAL A 25 -7.72 -7.75 12.24
C VAL A 25 -6.99 -6.95 11.16
N GLY A 26 -7.64 -5.97 10.55
CA GLY A 26 -6.99 -5.10 9.55
C GLY A 26 -5.82 -4.32 10.13
N THR A 27 -5.97 -3.81 11.37
CA THR A 27 -4.88 -3.16 12.10
C THR A 27 -3.72 -4.12 12.32
N ALA A 28 -3.99 -5.34 12.79
CA ALA A 28 -2.96 -6.34 13.03
C ALA A 28 -2.19 -6.71 11.74
N ILE A 29 -2.91 -6.90 10.62
CA ILE A 29 -2.30 -7.14 9.30
C ILE A 29 -1.37 -5.98 8.95
N LEU A 30 -1.87 -4.75 8.98
CA LEU A 30 -1.12 -3.59 8.55
C LEU A 30 0.08 -3.30 9.46
N THR A 31 -0.04 -3.53 10.77
CA THR A 31 1.09 -3.47 11.73
C THR A 31 2.21 -4.42 11.31
N GLN A 32 1.89 -5.70 11.05
CA GLN A 32 2.90 -6.69 10.66
C GLN A 32 3.58 -6.31 9.32
N LEU A 33 2.83 -5.78 8.36
CA LEU A 33 3.37 -5.31 7.10
C LEU A 33 4.28 -4.09 7.26
N CYS A 34 3.87 -3.10 8.07
CA CYS A 34 4.69 -1.94 8.38
C CYS A 34 5.96 -2.31 9.15
N ASP A 35 5.90 -3.27 10.06
CA ASP A 35 7.06 -3.76 10.81
C ASP A 35 8.04 -4.51 9.89
N TYR A 36 7.54 -5.29 8.92
CA TYR A 36 8.36 -5.84 7.86
C TYR A 36 9.08 -4.74 7.08
N ILE A 37 8.35 -3.74 6.57
CA ILE A 37 8.95 -2.67 5.78
C ILE A 37 9.99 -1.91 6.61
N ARG A 38 9.71 -1.61 7.88
CA ARG A 38 10.67 -0.92 8.77
C ARG A 38 11.99 -1.66 8.91
N ARG A 39 11.97 -2.99 8.88
CA ARG A 39 13.17 -3.82 9.02
C ARG A 39 13.96 -3.94 7.72
N GLU A 40 13.27 -4.11 6.60
CA GLU A 40 13.91 -4.39 5.30
C GLU A 40 14.24 -3.12 4.50
N ALA A 41 13.44 -2.06 4.65
CA ALA A 41 13.55 -0.88 3.80
C ALA A 41 14.65 0.08 4.29
N PRO A 42 15.52 0.58 3.38
CA PRO A 42 16.43 1.68 3.67
C PRO A 42 15.70 2.93 4.19
N PRO A 43 16.39 3.81 4.95
CA PRO A 43 15.86 5.12 5.31
C PRO A 43 15.34 5.87 4.08
N GLN A 44 14.23 6.60 4.25
CA GLN A 44 13.59 7.40 3.20
C GLN A 44 13.04 6.61 2.01
N SER A 45 12.78 5.31 2.18
CA SER A 45 12.02 4.52 1.21
C SER A 45 10.61 5.07 0.99
N PHE A 46 10.14 5.01 -0.24
CA PHE A 46 8.77 5.33 -0.62
C PHE A 46 7.85 4.16 -0.27
N ILE A 47 6.82 4.45 0.53
CA ILE A 47 5.81 3.47 0.93
C ILE A 47 4.44 3.96 0.46
N GLY A 48 3.86 3.26 -0.50
CA GLY A 48 2.61 3.65 -1.16
C GLY A 48 1.49 2.62 -1.02
N LEU A 49 0.25 3.09 -1.12
CA LEU A 49 -0.92 2.24 -1.34
C LEU A 49 -1.99 3.04 -2.08
N PHE A 50 -2.88 2.33 -2.77
CA PHE A 50 -4.13 2.89 -3.26
C PHE A 50 -5.23 2.55 -2.27
N SER A 51 -6.03 3.56 -1.90
CA SER A 51 -7.15 3.40 -0.98
C SER A 51 -8.44 3.81 -1.65
N VAL A 52 -9.52 3.11 -1.33
CA VAL A 52 -10.88 3.63 -1.51
C VAL A 52 -11.12 4.76 -0.50
N PRO A 53 -12.00 5.75 -0.80
CA PRO A 53 -12.26 6.89 0.08
C PRO A 53 -12.59 6.49 1.53
N ASP A 54 -13.43 5.47 1.71
CA ASP A 54 -13.89 5.03 3.03
C ASP A 54 -12.78 4.44 3.91
N ALA A 55 -11.69 3.97 3.30
CA ALA A 55 -10.55 3.37 4.02
C ALA A 55 -9.44 4.38 4.33
N ILE A 56 -9.51 5.62 3.84
CA ILE A 56 -8.46 6.64 4.04
C ILE A 56 -8.18 6.86 5.53
N ASN A 57 -9.22 7.01 6.35
CA ASN A 57 -9.08 7.25 7.79
C ASN A 57 -8.53 6.03 8.55
N PHE A 58 -8.69 4.82 7.99
CA PHE A 58 -8.04 3.64 8.54
C PHE A 58 -6.53 3.69 8.31
N TYR A 59 -6.08 3.99 7.08
CA TYR A 59 -4.66 4.06 6.74
C TYR A 59 -3.93 5.25 7.38
N ARG A 60 -4.60 6.39 7.60
CA ARG A 60 -4.03 7.55 8.31
C ARG A 60 -3.50 7.22 9.72
N LYS A 61 -4.04 6.18 10.37
CA LYS A 61 -3.55 5.69 11.67
C LYS A 61 -2.11 5.16 11.62
N PHE A 62 -1.61 4.86 10.42
CA PHE A 62 -0.28 4.35 10.14
C PHE A 62 0.57 5.39 9.38
N THR A 63 0.34 6.67 9.65
CA THR A 63 1.09 7.81 9.07
C THR A 63 1.04 7.92 7.55
N PHE A 64 0.16 7.16 6.89
CA PHE A 64 -0.13 7.38 5.47
C PHE A 64 -0.86 8.70 5.30
N GLU A 65 -0.39 9.51 4.36
CA GLU A 65 -0.99 10.78 4.04
C GLU A 65 -1.50 10.77 2.61
N GLN A 66 -2.69 11.34 2.42
CA GLN A 66 -3.19 11.58 1.08
C GLN A 66 -2.31 12.67 0.43
N ARG A 67 -1.87 12.41 -0.80
CA ARG A 67 -1.05 13.31 -1.62
C ARG A 67 -1.71 13.45 -2.97
N ASP A 68 -1.53 14.61 -3.59
CA ASP A 68 -2.07 14.90 -4.93
C ASP A 68 -1.19 14.29 -6.03
N LEU A 69 -1.00 12.97 -5.97
CA LEU A 69 -0.32 12.20 -7.01
C LEU A 69 -1.36 11.61 -7.97
N VAL A 70 -1.10 11.76 -9.27
CA VAL A 70 -1.93 11.15 -10.31
C VAL A 70 -1.44 9.72 -10.55
N GLY A 71 -2.24 8.73 -10.16
CA GLY A 71 -1.97 7.32 -10.45
C GLY A 71 -2.26 6.98 -11.91
N LEU A 72 -1.33 6.30 -12.58
CA LEU A 72 -1.50 5.76 -13.93
C LEU A 72 -1.37 4.24 -13.87
N PHE A 73 -2.30 3.52 -14.49
CA PHE A 73 -2.27 2.05 -14.55
C PHE A 73 -2.83 1.54 -15.88
N THR A 74 -2.43 0.33 -16.26
CA THR A 74 -3.01 -0.43 -17.37
C THR A 74 -3.11 -1.90 -16.98
N VAL A 75 -4.10 -2.60 -17.51
CA VAL A 75 -4.33 -4.04 -17.28
C VAL A 75 -4.14 -4.80 -18.59
N ARG A 76 -2.98 -4.60 -19.24
CA ARG A 76 -2.57 -5.20 -20.53
C ARG A 76 -1.04 -5.19 -20.64
N GLU A 77 -0.50 -5.93 -21.61
CA GLU A 77 0.90 -5.78 -22.02
C GLU A 77 1.20 -4.32 -22.38
N ILE A 78 2.31 -3.79 -21.84
CA ILE A 78 2.78 -2.44 -22.16
C ILE A 78 3.31 -2.50 -23.59
N MET A 79 2.52 -2.02 -24.54
CA MET A 79 3.00 -1.81 -25.90
C MET A 79 4.05 -0.71 -25.86
N VAL A 80 5.27 -1.03 -26.31
CA VAL A 80 6.32 -0.02 -26.51
C VAL A 80 5.77 1.04 -27.47
N PRO A 81 5.87 2.35 -27.16
CA PRO A 81 5.42 3.38 -28.08
C PRO A 81 6.09 3.17 -29.45
N ALA A 82 5.29 3.05 -30.51
CA ALA A 82 5.83 3.16 -31.86
C ALA A 82 6.42 4.57 -31.98
N GLY A 83 7.72 4.64 -32.23
CA GLY A 83 8.46 5.90 -32.37
C GLY A 83 7.96 6.77 -33.51
#